data_AF-A0A195AVE2-F1
#
_entry.id   AF-A0A195AVE2-F1
#
_cell.length_a   1.000
_cell.length_b   1.000
_cell.length_c   1.000
_cell.angle_alpha   90.00
_cell.angle_beta   90.00
_cell.angle_gamma   90.00
#
_symmetry.space_group_name_H-M   'P 1'
#
loop_
_entity.id
_entity.type
_entity.pdbx_description
1 polymer ?
#
loop_
_entity_poly.entity_id
_entity_poly.type
_entity_poly.pdbx_seq_one_letter_code
_entity_poly.pdbx_strand_id
1 'polypeptide(L)'
;MKHFGLLCIFLILVHFSTQIPQFENCSENVTESFNSCECCKVECSSEGTNIQMKALACPLSYILCPPGTHMESHEDNTKVYPDCCGHTICKEK
;
A
#
# COMPACT_ATOMS: atom_id res chain seq x y z
N MET A 1 32.49 -22.61 5.72
CA MET A 1 31.60 -21.42 5.74
C MET A 1 30.68 -21.42 4.52
N LYS A 2 29.81 -22.44 4.36
CA LYS A 2 28.98 -22.61 3.15
C LYS A 2 27.47 -22.46 3.42
N HIS A 3 27.06 -22.50 4.69
CA HIS A 3 25.65 -22.42 5.11
C HIS A 3 25.15 -20.99 5.33
N PHE A 4 26.05 -20.00 5.49
CA PHE A 4 25.66 -18.61 5.75
C PHE A 4 25.04 -17.93 4.52
N GLY A 5 25.52 -18.22 3.31
CA GLY A 5 24.96 -17.63 2.09
C GLY A 5 23.53 -18.09 1.77
N LEU A 6 23.19 -19.32 2.15
CA LEU A 6 21.85 -19.89 1.97
C LEU A 6 20.81 -19.19 2.85
N LEU A 7 21.17 -18.84 4.09
CA LEU A 7 20.32 -18.08 5.00
C LEU A 7 20.00 -16.68 4.47
N CYS A 8 20.98 -15.98 3.89
CA CYS A 8 20.74 -14.66 3.30
C CYS A 8 19.74 -14.72 2.14
N ILE A 9 19.83 -15.73 1.27
CA ILE A 9 18.90 -15.90 0.14
C ILE A 9 17.47 -16.17 0.64
N PHE A 10 17.32 -17.02 1.66
CA PHE A 10 16.03 -17.29 2.28
C PHE A 10 15.41 -16.04 2.92
N LEU A 11 16.19 -15.22 3.61
CA LEU A 11 15.69 -13.98 4.23
C LEU A 11 15.22 -12.95 3.19
N ILE A 12 15.93 -12.83 2.06
CA ILE A 12 15.53 -11.93 0.97
C ILE A 12 14.22 -12.39 0.34
N LEU A 13 14.06 -13.70 0.09
CA LEU A 13 12.84 -14.26 -0.51
C LEU A 13 11.60 -14.07 0.38
N VAL A 14 11.75 -14.23 1.70
CA VAL A 14 10.64 -13.99 2.66
C VAL A 14 10.22 -12.52 2.66
N HIS A 15 11.18 -11.59 2.59
CA HIS A 15 10.90 -10.16 2.63
C HIS A 15 10.17 -9.64 1.37
N PHE A 16 10.40 -10.29 0.21
CA PHE A 16 9.63 -10.00 -1.02
C PHE A 16 8.23 -10.62 -0.97
N SER A 17 8.05 -11.78 -0.32
CA SER A 17 6.74 -12.43 -0.19
C SER A 17 5.79 -11.73 0.79
N THR A 18 6.27 -10.80 1.61
CA THR A 18 5.43 -10.03 2.56
C THR A 18 4.88 -8.74 1.97
N GLN A 19 5.19 -8.39 0.71
CA GLN A 19 4.54 -7.25 0.05
C GLN A 19 3.07 -7.61 -0.22
N ILE A 20 2.16 -6.87 0.41
CA ILE A 20 0.73 -6.97 0.15
C ILE A 20 0.50 -6.51 -1.30
N PRO A 21 -0.02 -7.37 -2.19
CA PRO A 21 -0.25 -6.98 -3.57
C PRO A 21 -1.35 -5.92 -3.64
N GLN A 22 -1.20 -4.94 -4.54
CA GLN A 22 -2.18 -3.90 -4.80
C GLN A 22 -3.54 -4.48 -5.22
N PHE A 23 -3.52 -5.61 -5.94
CA PHE A 23 -4.71 -6.33 -6.40
C PHE A 23 -4.71 -7.74 -5.81
N GLU A 24 -5.79 -8.08 -5.09
CA GLU A 24 -5.96 -9.40 -4.48
C GLU A 24 -7.17 -10.10 -5.12
N ASN A 25 -6.95 -11.31 -5.66
CA ASN A 25 -7.96 -12.16 -6.30
C ASN A 25 -8.69 -11.51 -7.50
N CYS A 26 -8.09 -10.52 -8.15
CA CYS A 26 -8.66 -9.84 -9.32
C CYS A 26 -8.23 -10.51 -10.65
N SER A 27 -9.11 -10.45 -11.65
CA SER A 27 -8.76 -10.83 -13.03
C SER A 27 -7.83 -9.78 -13.66
N GLU A 28 -6.97 -10.19 -14.60
CA GLU A 28 -6.03 -9.30 -15.30
C GLU A 28 -6.74 -8.10 -15.95
N ASN A 29 -7.95 -8.29 -16.49
CA ASN A 29 -8.76 -7.23 -17.09
C ASN A 29 -9.10 -6.09 -16.09
N VAL A 30 -9.19 -6.42 -14.80
CA VAL A 30 -9.46 -5.44 -13.73
C VAL A 30 -8.20 -4.64 -13.43
N THR A 31 -7.05 -5.31 -13.39
CA THR A 31 -5.73 -4.71 -13.16
C THR A 31 -5.39 -3.67 -14.24
N GLU A 32 -5.71 -3.94 -15.51
CA GLU A 32 -5.47 -3.00 -16.61
C GLU A 32 -6.39 -1.76 -16.59
N SER A 33 -7.60 -1.91 -16.02
CA SER A 33 -8.60 -0.84 -15.97
C SER A 33 -8.43 0.09 -14.76
N PHE A 34 -7.82 -0.39 -13.68
CA PHE A 34 -7.64 0.34 -12.41
C PHE A 34 -6.26 1.03 -12.34
N ASN A 35 -6.01 1.98 -13.22
CA ASN A 35 -4.73 2.70 -13.29
C ASN A 35 -4.74 4.06 -12.55
N SER A 36 -5.84 4.41 -11.89
CA SER A 36 -6.06 5.75 -11.33
C SER A 36 -5.67 5.91 -9.87
N CYS A 37 -5.17 4.86 -9.22
CA CYS A 37 -4.96 4.84 -7.79
C CYS A 37 -3.58 4.26 -7.43
N GLU A 38 -2.62 5.15 -7.16
CA GLU A 38 -1.21 4.80 -6.87
C GLU A 38 -1.04 4.13 -5.49
N CYS A 39 -1.81 4.55 -4.47
CA CYS A 39 -1.74 4.00 -3.13
C CYS A 39 -3.11 3.50 -2.64
N CYS A 40 -3.45 2.26 -3.03
CA CYS A 40 -4.64 1.58 -2.54
C CYS A 40 -4.48 0.07 -2.55
N LYS A 41 -5.44 -0.60 -1.91
CA LYS A 41 -5.65 -2.04 -2.01
C LYS A 41 -6.98 -2.31 -2.69
N VAL A 42 -6.99 -3.20 -3.67
CA VAL A 42 -8.17 -3.65 -4.39
C VAL A 42 -8.36 -5.13 -4.11
N GLU A 43 -9.51 -5.48 -3.53
CA GLU A 43 -9.91 -6.86 -3.25
C GLU A 43 -11.09 -7.22 -4.16
N CYS A 44 -10.92 -8.26 -4.96
CA CYS A 44 -12.00 -8.84 -5.75
C CYS A 44 -12.49 -10.12 -5.07
N SER A 45 -13.80 -10.32 -5.02
CA SER A 45 -14.40 -11.56 -4.52
C SER A 45 -15.55 -12.00 -5.42
N SER A 46 -15.72 -13.32 -5.52
CA SER A 46 -16.82 -13.93 -6.26
C SER A 46 -17.68 -14.74 -5.31
N GLU A 47 -18.95 -14.39 -5.20
CA GLU A 47 -19.94 -15.14 -4.45
C GLU A 47 -21.03 -15.62 -5.41
N GLY A 48 -20.88 -16.87 -5.89
CA GLY A 48 -21.73 -17.44 -6.93
C GLY A 48 -21.54 -16.73 -8.27
N THR A 49 -22.58 -16.03 -8.74
CA THR A 49 -22.54 -15.22 -9.98
C THR A 49 -22.22 -13.75 -9.72
N ASN A 50 -22.10 -13.33 -8.46
CA ASN A 50 -21.85 -11.94 -8.12
C ASN A 50 -20.34 -11.69 -7.99
N ILE A 51 -19.83 -10.76 -8.80
CA ILE A 51 -18.47 -10.24 -8.70
C ILE A 51 -18.54 -8.97 -7.85
N GLN A 52 -17.85 -8.96 -6.72
CA GLN A 52 -17.71 -7.79 -5.86
C GLN A 52 -16.28 -7.28 -5.92
N MET A 53 -16.15 -5.96 -5.96
CA MET A 53 -14.87 -5.27 -5.93
C MET A 53 -14.88 -4.28 -4.77
N LYS A 54 -13.87 -4.36 -3.91
CA LYS A 54 -13.69 -3.48 -2.77
C LYS A 54 -12.35 -2.76 -2.92
N ALA A 55 -12.40 -1.44 -3.03
CA ALA A 55 -11.21 -0.59 -3.06
C ALA A 55 -11.04 0.09 -1.70
N LEU A 56 -9.86 -0.03 -1.12
CA LEU A 56 -9.43 0.65 0.09
C LEU A 56 -8.35 1.67 -0.29
N ALA A 57 -8.69 2.96 -0.18
CA ALA A 57 -7.78 4.07 -0.43
C ALA A 57 -7.22 4.63 0.88
N CYS A 58 -6.25 5.54 0.76
CA CYS A 58 -5.70 6.25 1.91
C CYS A 58 -6.78 7.05 2.62
N PRO A 59 -6.76 7.10 3.97
CA PRO A 59 -7.65 7.97 4.71
C PRO A 59 -7.40 9.42 4.29
N LEU A 60 -8.48 10.17 4.06
CA LEU A 60 -8.40 11.63 3.97
C LEU A 60 -8.09 12.16 5.37
N SER A 61 -6.81 12.15 5.74
CA SER A 61 -6.36 12.68 7.02
C SER A 61 -6.47 14.20 6.97
N TYR A 62 -7.63 14.72 7.36
CA TYR A 62 -7.81 16.13 7.74
C TYR A 62 -7.21 16.34 9.14
N ILE A 63 -5.90 16.19 9.28
CA ILE A 63 -5.23 16.52 10.55
C ILE A 63 -5.08 18.04 10.60
N LEU A 64 -5.93 18.68 11.41
CA LEU A 64 -5.78 20.09 11.77
C LEU A 64 -4.52 20.22 12.64
N CYS A 65 -3.45 20.74 12.05
CA CYS A 65 -2.22 21.03 12.78
C CYS A 65 -2.45 22.15 13.81
N PRO A 66 -1.78 22.10 14.99
CA PRO A 66 -1.89 23.14 16.00
C PRO A 66 -1.48 24.52 15.45
N PRO A 67 -2.04 25.64 15.98
CA PRO A 67 -1.59 26.98 15.64
C PRO A 67 -0.08 27.14 15.85
N GLY A 68 0.61 27.78 14.89
CA GLY A 68 2.06 27.97 14.94
C GLY A 68 2.87 26.84 14.32
N THR A 69 2.22 25.78 13.82
CA THR A 69 2.85 24.73 13.02
C THR A 69 2.44 24.81 11.55
N HIS A 70 3.27 24.29 10.64
CA HIS A 70 2.91 24.13 9.23
C HIS A 70 2.66 22.66 8.91
N MET A 71 1.75 22.44 7.95
CA MET A 71 1.37 21.13 7.45
C MET A 71 2.33 20.71 6.34
N GLU A 72 3.00 19.58 6.51
CA GLU A 72 3.75 18.93 5.43
C GLU A 72 3.12 17.57 5.15
N SER A 73 2.86 17.28 3.88
CA SER A 73 2.44 15.95 3.43
C SER A 73 3.69 15.15 3.11
N HIS A 74 3.85 13.99 3.73
CA HIS A 74 4.91 13.05 3.39
C HIS A 74 4.31 11.76 2.86
N GLU A 75 4.45 11.54 1.55
CA GLU A 75 4.09 10.30 0.86
C GLU A 75 5.36 9.51 0.52
N ASP A 76 5.35 8.20 0.76
CA ASP A 76 6.44 7.30 0.38
C ASP A 76 5.97 6.34 -0.73
N ASN A 77 6.18 6.77 -1.97
CA ASN A 77 5.80 6.00 -3.17
C ASN A 77 6.65 4.74 -3.39
N THR A 78 7.64 4.46 -2.52
CA THR A 78 8.38 3.19 -2.54
C THR A 78 7.69 2.08 -1.76
N LYS A 79 6.63 2.39 -1.02
CA LYS A 79 5.86 1.45 -0.20
C LYS A 79 4.58 1.02 -0.90
N VAL A 80 3.94 -0.02 -0.36
CA VAL A 80 2.61 -0.49 -0.78
C VAL A 80 1.56 -0.06 0.24
N TYR A 81 0.28 -0.06 -0.13
CA TYR A 81 -0.81 0.30 0.78
C TYR A 81 -0.81 -0.60 2.03
N PRO A 82 -1.04 -0.07 3.24
CA PRO A 82 -1.35 1.33 3.58
C PRO A 82 -0.11 2.21 3.83
N ASP A 83 1.09 1.65 3.75
CA ASP A 83 2.34 2.34 4.12
C ASP A 83 2.78 3.42 3.12
N CYS A 84 2.28 3.38 1.88
CA CYS A 84 2.46 4.49 0.93
C CYS A 84 1.56 5.70 1.23
N CYS A 85 0.62 5.58 2.18
CA CYS A 85 -0.31 6.66 2.46
C CYS A 85 0.39 7.86 3.06
N GLY A 86 0.10 9.04 2.51
CA GLY A 86 0.57 10.29 3.04
C GLY A 86 0.12 10.50 4.47
N HIS A 87 1.07 10.83 5.36
CA HIS A 87 0.75 11.27 6.71
C HIS A 87 0.99 12.76 6.83
N THR A 88 0.08 13.44 7.51
CA THR A 88 0.28 14.84 7.87
C THR A 88 1.30 14.94 9.00
N ILE A 89 2.38 15.66 8.76
CA ILE A 89 3.35 16.05 9.78
C ILE A 89 3.14 17.52 10.11
N CYS A 90 2.93 17.83 11.39
CA CYS A 90 2.89 19.20 11.88
C CYS A 90 4.29 19.58 12.35
N LYS A 91 4.94 20.50 11.64
CA LYS A 91 6.28 20.99 12.01
C LYS A 91 6.18 22.37 12.66
N GLU A 92 6.93 22.55 13.74
CA GLU A 92 7.15 23.88 14.33
C GLU A 92 7.81 24.80 13.29
N LYS A 93 7.41 26.06 13.30
CA LYS A 93 7.91 27.08 12.37
C LYS A 93 9.29 27.58 12.74
#